data_AF-A0A9E1E3E2-F1
#
_entry.id   AF-A0A9E1E3E2-F1
#
_cell.length_a   1.000
_cell.length_b   1.000
_cell.length_c   1.000
_cell.angle_alpha   90.00
_cell.angle_beta   90.00
_cell.angle_gamma   90.00
#
_symmetry.space_group_name_H-M   'P 1'
#
loop_
_entity.id
_entity.type
_entity.pdbx_description
1 polymer ?
#
loop_
_entity_poly.entity_id
_entity_poly.type
_entity_poly.pdbx_seq_one_letter_code
_entity_poly.pdbx_strand_id
1 'polypeptide(L)' 'MKIKSYSIRIEQDLLHKLHYMAAYDGRSANSQVLYYIKQAVVAFEKKNGPIEIEANK' A
#
# COMPACT_ATOMS: atom_id res chain seq x y z
N MET A 1 16.47 -8.40 -3.12
CA MET A 1 15.21 -8.13 -2.40
C MET A 1 14.13 -9.04 -3.00
N LYS A 2 13.52 -9.96 -2.23
CA LYS A 2 12.43 -10.81 -2.75
C LYS A 2 11.17 -9.96 -2.87
N ILE A 3 10.89 -9.45 -4.06
CA ILE A 3 9.63 -8.75 -4.36
C ILE A 3 8.55 -9.83 -4.54
N LYS A 4 7.46 -9.71 -3.78
CA LYS A 4 6.28 -10.57 -3.93
C LYS A 4 5.19 -9.77 -4.62
N SER A 5 4.46 -10.41 -5.54
CA SER A 5 3.25 -9.84 -6.11
C SER A 5 2.10 -9.98 -5.12
N TYR A 6 1.26 -8.94 -5.05
CA TYR A 6 0.05 -8.94 -4.24
C TYR A 6 -1.12 -8.50 -5.12
N SER A 7 -2.11 -9.38 -5.26
CA SER A 7 -3.30 -9.12 -6.06
C SER A 7 -4.48 -8.87 -5.14
N ILE A 8 -5.18 -7.76 -5.35
CA ILE A 8 -6.38 -7.38 -4.58
C ILE A 8 -7.63 -7.43 -5.47
N ARG A 9 -8.77 -7.77 -4.87
CA ARG A 9 -10.07 -7.57 -5.50
C ARG A 9 -10.60 -6.21 -5.08
N ILE A 10 -10.96 -5.39 -6.06
CA ILE A 10 -11.45 -4.03 -5.87
C ILE A 10 -12.54 -3.76 -6.90
N GLU A 11 -13.55 -2.99 -6.53
CA GLU A 11 -14.58 -2.54 -7.46
C GLU A 11 -13.97 -1.67 -8.57
N GLN A 12 -14.52 -1.80 -9.77
CA GLN A 12 -14.00 -1.13 -10.96
C GLN A 12 -13.95 0.40 -10.81
N ASP A 13 -15.00 0.99 -10.21
CA ASP A 13 -15.09 2.43 -10.01
C ASP A 13 -14.02 2.95 -9.04
N LEU A 14 -13.70 2.17 -8.00
CA LEU A 14 -12.62 2.52 -7.07
C LEU A 14 -11.26 2.38 -7.74
N LEU A 15 -11.06 1.37 -8.57
CA LEU A 15 -9.83 1.22 -9.34
C LEU A 15 -9.61 2.42 -10.28
N HIS A 16 -10.64 2.88 -10.97
CA HIS A 16 -10.55 4.08 -11.81
C HIS A 16 -10.20 5.33 -11.01
N LYS A 17 -10.84 5.54 -9.85
CA LYS A 17 -10.50 6.66 -8.95
C LYS A 17 -9.05 6.59 -8.46
N LEU A 18 -8.57 5.39 -8.13
CA LEU A 18 -7.18 5.18 -7.74
C LEU A 18 -6.21 5.56 -8.87
N HIS A 19 -6.49 5.15 -10.11
CA HIS A 19 -5.67 5.52 -11.26
C HIS A 19 -5.65 7.03 -11.49
N TYR A 20 -6.81 7.69 -11.36
CA TYR A 20 -6.89 9.14 -11.47
C TYR A 20 -6.03 9.86 -10.42
N MET A 21 -6.16 9.47 -9.15
CA MET A 21 -5.35 10.03 -8.05
C MET A 21 -3.85 9.76 -8.24
N ALA A 22 -3.49 8.54 -8.65
CA ALA A 22 -2.11 8.18 -8.87
C ALA A 22 -1.49 8.97 -10.03
N ALA A 23 -2.22 9.14 -11.14
CA ALA A 23 -1.77 9.94 -12.28
C ALA A 23 -1.55 11.40 -11.90
N TYR A 24 -2.43 11.98 -11.07
CA TYR A 24 -2.28 13.33 -10.54
C TYR A 24 -0.98 13.48 -9.72
N ASP A 25 -0.65 12.49 -8.90
CA ASP A 25 0.58 12.45 -8.10
C ASP A 25 1.83 12.04 -8.91
N GLY A 26 1.71 11.76 -10.21
CA GLY A 26 2.81 11.27 -11.06
C GLY A 26 3.28 9.85 -10.71
N ARG A 27 2.38 9.02 -10.16
CA ARG A 27 2.65 7.67 -9.64
C ARG A 27 1.84 6.61 -10.39
N SER A 28 2.28 5.36 -10.32
CA SER A 28 1.45 4.22 -10.75
C SER A 28 0.44 3.88 -9.65
N ALA A 29 -0.67 3.23 -10.00
CA ALA A 29 -1.62 2.76 -9.01
C ALA A 29 -0.95 1.86 -7.95
N ASN A 30 0.00 1.03 -8.37
CA ASN A 30 0.75 0.16 -7.46
C ASN A 30 1.64 0.96 -6.50
N SER A 31 2.37 1.98 -6.97
CA SER A 31 3.19 2.81 -6.08
C SER A 31 2.35 3.67 -5.13
N GLN A 32 1.16 4.12 -5.57
CA GLN A 32 0.21 4.81 -4.71
C GLN A 32 -0.33 3.90 -3.60
N VAL A 33 -0.71 2.65 -3.93
CA VAL A 33 -1.16 1.67 -2.93
C VAL A 33 -0.05 1.35 -1.93
N LEU A 34 1.18 1.13 -2.40
CA LEU A 34 2.33 0.92 -1.51
C LEU A 34 2.58 2.12 -0.59
N TYR A 35 2.40 3.35 -1.08
CA TYR A 35 2.49 4.55 -0.25
C TYR A 35 1.43 4.54 0.86
N TYR A 36 0.17 4.26 0.53
CA TYR A 36 -0.90 4.18 1.53
C TYR A 36 -0.67 3.07 2.57
N ILE A 37 -0.21 1.90 2.14
CA ILE A 37 0.12 0.80 3.08
C ILE A 37 1.21 1.24 4.06
N LYS A 38 2.28 1.90 3.58
CA LYS A 38 3.35 2.42 4.45
C LYS A 38 2.83 3.45 5.46
N GLN A 39 1.99 4.38 5.02
CA GLN A 39 1.39 5.38 5.90
C GLN A 39 0.49 4.71 6.96
N ALA A 40 -0.28 3.70 6.58
CA ALA A 40 -1.13 2.94 7.48
C ALA A 40 -0.30 2.18 8.53
N VAL A 41 0.82 1.55 8.13
CA VAL A 41 1.74 0.87 9.06
C VAL A 41 2.33 1.86 10.06
N VAL A 42 2.88 2.99 9.61
CA VAL A 42 3.46 4.01 10.49
C VAL A 42 2.42 4.57 11.47
N ALA A 43 1.21 4.86 10.99
CA ALA A 43 0.12 5.34 11.83
C ALA A 43 -0.30 4.30 12.88
N PHE A 44 -0.32 3.03 12.50
CA PHE A 44 -0.62 1.92 13.40
C PHE A 44 0.48 1.74 14.45
N GLU A 45 1.75 1.74 14.05
CA GLU A 45 2.90 1.58 14.96
C GLU A 45 2.99 2.72 15.96
N LYS A 46 2.71 3.96 15.53
CA LYS A 46 2.66 5.12 16.42
C LYS A 46 1.60 4.98 17.52
N LYS A 47 0.50 4.29 17.24
CA LYS A 47 -0.63 4.13 18.18
C LYS A 47 -0.50 2.90 19.07
N ASN A 48 0.03 1.78 18.54
CA ASN A 48 -0.01 0.48 19.21
C ASN A 48 1.37 -0.06 19.60
N GLY A 49 2.45 0.62 19.23
CA GLY A 49 3.82 0.13 19.35
C GLY A 49 4.33 -0.54 18.06
N PRO A 50 5.65 -0.79 17.95
CA PRO A 50 6.28 -1.33 16.76
C PRO A 50 5.76 -2.73 16.44
N ILE A 51 5.59 -3.03 15.14
CA ILE A 51 5.21 -4.38 14.70
C ILE A 51 6.51 -5.19 14.56
N GLU A 52 6.74 -6.12 15.48
CA GLU A 52 7.84 -7.07 15.34
C GLU A 52 7.47 -8.16 14.34
N ILE A 53 8.11 -8.13 13.16
CA ILE A 53 7.97 -9.18 12.16
C ILE A 53 9.14 -10.12 12.36
N GLU A 54 8.91 -11.30 12.94
CA GLU A 54 9.90 -12.37 12.89
C GLU A 54 10.14 -12.72 11.42
N ALA A 55 11.34 -12.42 10.92
CA ALA A 55 11.79 -12.84 9.60
C ALA A 55 11.95 -14.37 9.57
N ASN A 56 10.83 -15.09 9.60
CA ASN A 56 10.83 -16.54 9.47
C ASN A 56 11.16 -16.92 8.01
N LYS A 57 12.42 -17.34 7.84
CA LYS A 57 13.00 -18.29 6.86
C LYS A 57 12.43 -18.35 5.44
#